data_AF-A0A8D0L4S5-F1
#
_entry.id   AF-A0A8D0L4S5-F1
#
_cell.length_a   1.000
_cell.length_b   1.000
_cell.length_c   1.000
_cell.angle_alpha   90.00
_cell.angle_beta   90.00
_cell.angle_gamma   90.00
#
_symmetry.space_group_name_H-M   'P 1'
#
loop_
_entity.id
_entity.type
_entity.pdbx_description
1 polymer ?
#
loop_
_entity_poly.entity_id
_entity_poly.type
_entity_poly.pdbx_seq_one_letter_code
_entity_poly.pdbx_strand_id
1 'polypeptide(L)'
;MAASVLSWALQATRQIPLPYTRQVRGYYADWKMLRDVKRRKLAFEYAEERVRLNALRKNTLLPKELQEVADKEIAALPRDSCPVRIRNRCVLTSRPRGVKRRWRLSRIVFRHLADHAQLSGIQRAMW
;
A
#
# COMPACT_ATOMS: atom_id res chain seq x y z
N MET A 1 20.97 50.59 11.98
CA MET A 1 21.00 49.22 12.58
C MET A 1 19.64 48.50 12.51
N ALA A 2 18.85 48.66 11.43
CA ALA A 2 17.54 48.01 11.28
C ALA A 2 17.48 46.99 10.11
N ALA A 3 18.54 46.92 9.27
CA ALA A 3 18.55 46.08 8.07
C ALA A 3 19.02 44.62 8.31
N SER A 4 19.53 44.28 9.49
CA SER A 4 20.04 42.91 9.77
C SER A 4 19.01 41.97 10.39
N VAL A 5 17.93 42.49 10.99
CA VAL A 5 16.93 41.67 11.71
C VAL A 5 15.92 41.03 10.74
N LEU A 6 15.63 41.67 9.61
CA LEU A 6 14.74 41.14 8.56
C LEU A 6 15.36 40.00 7.73
N SER A 7 16.69 39.87 7.74
CA SER A 7 17.40 38.78 7.05
C SER A 7 17.30 37.44 7.81
N TRP A 8 17.17 37.49 9.13
CA TRP A 8 17.01 36.29 9.97
C TRP A 8 15.60 35.68 9.91
N ALA A 9 14.56 36.49 9.70
CA ALA A 9 13.19 36.01 9.57
C ALA A 9 12.93 35.23 8.26
N LEU A 10 13.73 35.47 7.22
CA LEU A 10 13.62 34.78 5.92
C LEU A 10 14.39 33.45 5.83
N GLN A 11 15.12 33.05 6.88
CA GLN A 11 15.84 31.77 6.91
C GLN A 11 15.09 30.66 7.67
N ALA A 12 13.96 30.97 8.33
CA ALA A 12 13.14 30.00 9.07
C ALA A 12 12.13 29.22 8.20
N THR A 13 12.09 29.47 6.89
CA THR A 13 11.35 28.64 5.91
C THR A 13 12.28 27.95 4.92
N ARG A 14 13.47 27.52 5.38
CA ARG A 14 14.16 26.42 4.70
C ARG A 14 13.36 25.14 4.97
N GLN A 15 12.27 24.97 4.24
CA GLN A 15 11.63 23.68 4.06
C GLN A 15 12.75 22.71 3.69
N ILE A 16 13.07 21.80 4.60
CA ILE A 16 13.97 20.69 4.32
C ILE A 16 13.42 20.04 3.05
N PRO A 17 14.22 19.86 1.98
CA PRO A 17 13.72 19.19 0.80
C PRO A 17 13.36 17.78 1.25
N LEU A 18 12.06 17.53 1.41
CA LEU A 18 11.56 16.18 1.60
C LEU A 18 12.16 15.35 0.46
N PRO A 19 12.56 14.09 0.69
CA PRO A 19 13.04 13.20 -0.39
C PRO A 19 11.97 12.95 -1.49
N TYR A 20 10.83 13.64 -1.41
CA TYR A 20 9.75 13.74 -2.36
C TYR A 20 10.04 14.69 -3.56
N THR A 21 11.08 15.52 -3.55
CA THR A 21 11.44 16.35 -4.72
C THR A 21 12.22 15.60 -5.81
N ARG A 22 12.14 14.27 -5.88
CA ARG A 22 12.37 13.61 -7.18
C ARG A 22 11.10 13.77 -7.99
N GLN A 23 11.18 14.57 -9.06
CA GLN A 23 10.19 14.61 -10.13
C GLN A 23 9.84 13.16 -10.51
N VAL A 24 8.67 12.68 -10.07
CA VAL A 24 8.24 11.32 -10.40
C VAL A 24 7.89 11.36 -11.87
N ARG A 25 8.75 10.80 -12.73
CA ARG A 25 8.53 10.73 -14.18
C ARG A 25 7.30 9.88 -14.58
N GLY A 26 6.50 9.38 -13.63
CA GLY A 26 5.30 8.57 -13.88
C GLY A 26 4.25 8.65 -12.77
N TYR A 27 3.07 8.08 -13.02
CA TYR A 27 1.92 8.07 -12.10
C TYR A 27 2.15 7.31 -10.77
N TYR A 28 3.19 6.47 -10.69
CA TYR A 28 3.50 5.64 -9.52
C TYR A 28 4.87 5.98 -8.93
N ALA A 29 4.97 6.05 -7.60
CA ALA A 29 6.22 6.32 -6.87
C ALA A 29 7.36 5.31 -7.16
N ASP A 30 7.05 4.02 -7.28
CA ASP A 30 8.03 2.96 -7.59
C ASP A 30 7.45 1.91 -8.54
N TRP A 31 8.30 1.24 -9.31
CA TRP A 31 7.92 0.06 -10.12
C TRP A 31 7.31 -1.07 -9.28
N LYS A 32 7.70 -1.15 -7.99
CA LYS A 32 7.14 -2.11 -7.02
C LYS A 32 5.66 -1.85 -6.74
N MET A 33 5.23 -0.58 -6.80
CA MET A 33 3.83 -0.21 -6.68
C MET A 33 3.07 -0.62 -7.94
N LEU A 34 3.62 -0.36 -9.12
CA LEU A 34 3.04 -0.79 -10.39
C LEU A 34 2.85 -2.31 -10.44
N ARG A 35 3.82 -3.10 -9.95
CA ARG A 35 3.69 -4.56 -9.82
C ARG A 35 2.57 -4.97 -8.86
N ASP A 36 2.42 -4.28 -7.72
CA ASP A 36 1.35 -4.57 -6.76
C ASP A 36 -0.02 -4.21 -7.33
N VAL A 37 -0.12 -3.11 -8.09
CA VAL A 37 -1.36 -2.71 -8.78
C VAL A 37 -1.78 -3.75 -9.82
N LYS A 38 -0.84 -4.23 -10.65
CA LYS A 38 -1.12 -5.32 -11.61
C LYS A 38 -1.66 -6.57 -10.91
N ARG A 39 -1.07 -6.96 -9.77
CA ARG A 39 -1.55 -8.10 -8.97
C ARG A 39 -2.95 -7.88 -8.40
N ARG A 40 -3.25 -6.68 -7.91
CA ARG A 40 -4.59 -6.37 -7.38
C ARG A 40 -5.66 -6.43 -8.47
N LYS A 41 -5.34 -5.98 -9.69
CA LYS A 41 -6.23 -6.09 -10.86
C LYS A 41 -6.50 -7.56 -11.20
N LEU A 42 -5.45 -8.36 -11.37
CA LEU A 42 -5.59 -9.80 -11.61
C LEU A 42 -6.35 -10.51 -10.48
N ALA A 43 -6.05 -10.19 -9.22
CA ALA A 43 -6.75 -10.79 -8.09
C ALA A 43 -8.24 -10.40 -8.02
N PHE A 44 -8.61 -9.24 -8.56
CA PHE A 44 -10.00 -8.82 -8.70
C PHE A 44 -10.69 -9.59 -9.83
N GLU A 45 -10.04 -9.70 -10.99
CA GLU A 45 -10.56 -10.44 -12.16
C GLU A 45 -10.83 -11.92 -11.82
N TYR A 46 -9.88 -12.60 -11.17
CA TYR A 46 -9.99 -14.02 -10.82
C TYR A 46 -10.61 -14.27 -9.43
N ALA A 47 -11.22 -13.25 -8.80
CA ALA A 47 -11.73 -13.38 -7.43
C ALA A 47 -12.82 -14.46 -7.32
N GLU A 48 -13.78 -14.44 -8.24
CA GLU A 48 -14.93 -15.37 -8.21
C GLU A 48 -14.50 -16.81 -8.45
N GLU A 49 -13.69 -17.05 -9.49
CA GLU A 49 -13.18 -18.37 -9.83
C GLU A 49 -12.41 -18.98 -8.67
N ARG A 50 -11.51 -18.23 -8.05
CA ARG A 50 -10.73 -18.72 -6.91
C ARG A 50 -11.60 -19.01 -5.69
N VAL A 51 -12.68 -18.26 -5.46
CA VAL A 51 -13.61 -18.54 -4.36
C VAL A 51 -14.38 -19.83 -4.63
N ARG A 52 -14.92 -20.01 -5.85
CA ARG A 52 -15.66 -21.22 -6.25
C ARG A 52 -14.79 -22.47 -6.15
N LEU A 53 -13.59 -22.44 -6.73
CA LEU A 53 -12.68 -23.59 -6.68
C LEU A 53 -12.18 -23.89 -5.27
N ASN A 54 -11.89 -22.85 -4.46
CA ASN A 54 -11.51 -23.08 -3.07
C ASN A 54 -12.64 -23.68 -2.23
N ALA A 55 -13.90 -23.36 -2.54
CA ALA A 55 -15.04 -23.99 -1.89
C ALA A 55 -15.07 -25.48 -2.21
N LEU A 56 -15.03 -25.85 -3.50
CA LEU A 56 -15.00 -27.25 -3.95
C LEU A 56 -13.87 -28.04 -3.31
N ARG A 57 -12.65 -27.50 -3.32
CA ARG A 57 -11.49 -28.13 -2.73
C ARG A 57 -11.61 -28.39 -1.22
N LYS A 58 -12.20 -27.46 -0.47
CA LYS A 58 -12.29 -27.55 1.00
C LYS A 58 -13.49 -28.36 1.49
N ASN A 59 -14.35 -28.82 0.60
CA ASN A 59 -15.54 -29.58 0.95
C ASN A 59 -15.19 -31.06 1.23
N THR A 60 -15.38 -31.50 2.46
CA THR A 60 -15.13 -32.89 2.89
C THR A 60 -16.20 -33.90 2.45
N LEU A 61 -17.40 -33.44 2.07
CA LEU A 61 -18.51 -34.29 1.65
C LEU A 61 -18.40 -34.76 0.19
N LEU A 62 -17.67 -34.01 -0.63
CA LEU A 62 -17.54 -34.31 -2.06
C LEU A 62 -16.58 -35.48 -2.30
N PRO A 63 -16.75 -36.21 -3.42
CA PRO A 63 -15.76 -37.18 -3.87
C PRO A 63 -14.36 -36.58 -3.95
N LYS A 64 -13.34 -37.36 -3.55
CA LYS A 64 -11.93 -36.92 -3.57
C LYS A 64 -11.46 -36.54 -4.97
N GLU A 65 -11.97 -37.20 -6.00
CA GLU A 65 -11.66 -36.89 -7.41
C GLU A 65 -11.98 -35.43 -7.76
N LEU A 66 -13.11 -34.90 -7.28
CA LEU A 66 -13.47 -33.49 -7.51
C LEU A 66 -12.54 -32.53 -6.77
N GLN A 67 -12.05 -32.91 -5.59
CA GLN A 67 -11.05 -32.13 -4.87
C GLN A 67 -9.73 -32.07 -5.64
N GLU A 68 -9.28 -33.20 -6.21
CA GLU A 68 -8.07 -33.27 -7.03
C GLU A 68 -8.18 -32.46 -8.32
N VAL A 69 -9.35 -32.46 -8.98
CA VAL A 69 -9.60 -31.62 -10.15
C VAL A 69 -9.56 -30.15 -9.75
N ALA A 70 -10.25 -29.75 -8.68
CA ALA A 70 -10.23 -28.38 -8.19
C ALA A 70 -8.82 -27.91 -7.80
N ASP A 71 -7.99 -28.78 -7.23
CA ASP A 71 -6.58 -28.47 -6.93
C ASP A 71 -5.75 -28.23 -8.21
N LYS A 72 -5.92 -29.08 -9.23
CA LYS A 72 -5.27 -28.91 -10.54
C LYS A 72 -5.68 -27.59 -11.20
N GLU A 73 -6.97 -27.26 -11.18
CA GLU A 73 -7.50 -26.01 -11.76
C GLU A 73 -6.99 -24.77 -11.00
N ILE A 74 -6.98 -24.79 -9.66
CA ILE A 74 -6.44 -23.68 -8.84
C ILE A 74 -4.94 -23.48 -9.13
N ALA A 75 -4.20 -24.56 -9.35
CA ALA A 75 -2.78 -24.52 -9.67
C ALA A 75 -2.51 -23.98 -11.08
N ALA A 76 -3.41 -24.24 -12.04
CA ALA A 76 -3.32 -23.72 -13.41
C ALA A 76 -3.57 -22.20 -13.50
N LEU A 77 -4.38 -21.63 -12.59
CA LEU A 77 -4.65 -20.19 -12.56
C LEU A 77 -3.37 -19.36 -12.36
N PRO A 78 -3.32 -18.11 -12.90
CA PRO A 78 -2.12 -17.28 -12.82
C PRO A 78 -1.73 -17.01 -11.36
N ARG A 79 -0.48 -17.33 -11.01
CA ARG A 79 0.05 -17.23 -9.63
C ARG A 79 -0.18 -15.87 -8.97
N ASP A 80 -0.12 -14.79 -9.75
CA ASP A 80 -0.22 -13.42 -9.27
C ASP A 80 -1.66 -12.97 -8.95
N SER A 81 -2.67 -13.76 -9.30
CA SER A 81 -4.06 -13.56 -8.86
C SER A 81 -4.32 -14.04 -7.41
N CYS A 82 -3.36 -14.75 -6.79
CA CYS A 82 -3.50 -15.19 -5.41
C CYS A 82 -3.50 -13.99 -4.43
N PRO A 83 -4.54 -13.82 -3.60
CA PRO A 83 -4.67 -12.66 -2.71
C PRO A 83 -3.57 -12.58 -1.65
N VAL A 84 -2.96 -13.72 -1.28
CA VAL A 84 -1.85 -13.81 -0.31
C VAL A 84 -0.62 -13.02 -0.79
N ARG A 85 -0.45 -12.82 -2.10
CA ARG A 85 0.71 -12.11 -2.68
C ARG A 85 0.57 -10.59 -2.67
N ILE A 86 -0.63 -10.07 -2.40
CA ILE A 86 -0.90 -8.64 -2.33
C ILE A 86 -0.23 -8.09 -1.06
N ARG A 87 0.50 -6.98 -1.19
CA ARG A 87 1.15 -6.35 -0.04
C ARG A 87 0.65 -4.92 0.16
N ASN A 88 0.33 -4.59 1.41
CA ASN A 88 -0.01 -3.21 1.76
C ASN A 88 1.23 -2.32 1.65
N ARG A 89 1.15 -1.32 0.78
CA ARG A 89 2.19 -0.31 0.54
C ARG A 89 1.68 1.06 0.93
N CYS A 90 2.60 1.95 1.27
CA CYS A 90 2.30 3.37 1.40
C CYS A 90 1.85 3.93 0.04
N VAL A 91 0.76 4.70 0.00
CA VAL A 91 0.26 5.31 -1.24
C VAL A 91 1.26 6.33 -1.80
N LEU A 92 1.88 7.13 -0.93
CA LEU A 92 2.77 8.22 -1.34
C LEU A 92 4.18 7.73 -1.69
N THR A 93 4.76 6.84 -0.87
CA THR A 93 6.19 6.43 -1.01
C THR A 93 6.39 4.97 -1.39
N SER A 94 5.33 4.19 -1.63
CA SER A 94 5.39 2.74 -1.89
C SER A 94 6.02 1.84 -0.80
N ARG A 95 6.46 2.42 0.33
CA ARG A 95 7.14 1.72 1.42
C ARG A 95 6.34 0.47 1.86
N PRO A 96 6.96 -0.73 1.88
CA PRO A 96 6.25 -2.00 2.12
C PRO A 96 6.11 -2.40 3.60
N ARG A 97 6.76 -1.68 4.52
CA ARG A 97 6.81 -2.02 5.96
C ARG A 97 6.35 -0.84 6.81
N GLY A 98 5.71 -1.13 7.94
CA GLY A 98 5.20 -0.12 8.86
C GLY A 98 4.14 0.77 8.20
N VAL A 99 3.23 0.16 7.44
CA VAL A 99 2.08 0.84 6.83
C VAL A 99 0.89 0.69 7.76
N LYS A 100 0.25 1.80 8.14
CA LYS A 100 -0.97 1.77 8.95
C LYS A 100 -2.16 1.47 8.04
N ARG A 101 -2.92 0.40 8.32
CA ARG A 101 -3.99 -0.10 7.43
C ARG A 101 -5.11 0.93 7.21
N ARG A 102 -5.51 1.66 8.25
CA ARG A 102 -6.58 2.67 8.22
C ARG A 102 -6.30 3.78 7.20
N TRP A 103 -5.11 4.39 7.27
CA TRP A 103 -4.73 5.51 6.39
C TRP A 103 -3.96 5.09 5.13
N ARG A 104 -3.50 3.84 5.06
CA ARG A 104 -2.63 3.32 3.97
C ARG A 104 -1.34 4.13 3.76
N LEU A 105 -0.85 4.75 4.83
CA LEU A 105 0.38 5.53 4.84
C LEU A 105 1.49 4.81 5.61
N SER A 106 2.73 5.07 5.22
CA SER A 106 3.91 4.66 6.00
C SER A 106 3.97 5.43 7.31
N ARG A 107 4.57 4.83 8.35
CA ARG A 107 4.77 5.49 9.65
C ARG A 107 5.48 6.85 9.57
N ILE A 108 6.37 7.05 8.60
CA ILE A 108 7.17 8.28 8.45
C ILE A 108 6.28 9.40 7.92
N VAL A 109 5.57 9.12 6.83
CA VAL A 109 4.65 10.08 6.20
C VAL A 109 3.46 10.36 7.11
N PHE A 110 2.92 9.32 7.76
CA PHE A 110 1.86 9.47 8.74
C PHE A 110 2.25 10.43 9.87
N ARG A 111 3.46 10.30 10.41
CA ARG A 111 3.97 11.20 11.46
C ARG A 111 4.09 12.63 10.94
N HIS A 112 4.67 12.84 9.77
CA HIS A 112 4.78 14.17 9.15
C HIS A 112 3.42 14.85 8.96
N LEU A 113 2.43 14.15 8.38
CA LEU A 113 1.09 14.70 8.19
C LEU A 113 0.37 14.98 9.53
N ALA A 114 0.59 14.12 10.54
CA ALA A 114 0.00 14.31 11.86
C ALA A 114 0.62 15.50 12.61
N ASP A 115 1.96 15.66 12.55
CA ASP A 115 2.67 16.77 13.20
C ASP A 115 2.28 18.13 12.59
N HIS A 116 1.98 18.18 11.29
CA HIS A 116 1.48 19.37 10.61
C HIS A 116 -0.04 19.55 10.67
N ALA A 117 -0.75 18.78 11.49
CA ALA A 117 -2.21 18.82 11.64
C ALA A 117 -2.99 18.68 10.31
N GLN A 118 -2.42 18.01 9.30
CA GLN A 118 -3.05 17.76 8.00
C GLN A 118 -4.01 16.56 8.04
N LEU A 119 -4.05 15.82 9.16
CA LEU A 119 -4.96 14.71 9.39
C LEU A 119 -5.96 15.09 10.50
N SER A 120 -7.25 15.13 10.16
CA SER A 120 -8.32 15.46 11.10
C SER A 120 -8.42 14.41 12.23
N GLY A 121 -8.52 14.88 13.48
CA GLY A 121 -8.76 14.02 14.65
C GLY A 121 -7.55 13.21 15.11
N ILE A 122 -6.34 13.58 14.68
CA ILE A 122 -5.09 12.97 15.17
C ILE A 122 -4.38 13.96 16.07
N GLN A 123 -4.28 13.61 17.34
CA GLN A 123 -3.51 14.36 18.34
C GLN A 123 -2.42 13.48 18.94
N ARG A 124 -1.39 14.11 19.51
CA ARG A 124 -0.39 13.39 20.29
C ARG A 124 -1.06 12.81 21.54
N ALA A 125 -0.73 11.56 21.87
CA ALA A 125 -1.18 10.97 23.11
C ALA A 125 -0.49 11.71 24.27
N MET A 126 -1.29 12.18 25.21
CA MET A 126 -0.85 12.75 26.49
C MET A 126 -1.43 11.84 27.56
N TRP A 127 -0.57 11.38 28.46
CA TRP A 127 -0.91 10.55 29.62
C TRP A 127 -0.41 11.23 30.88
#